data_AF-A0A2V7QUU4-F1
#
_entry.id   AF-A0A2V7QUU4-F1
#
_cell.length_a   1.000
_cell.length_b   1.000
_cell.length_c   1.000
_cell.angle_alpha   90.00
_cell.angle_beta   90.00
_cell.angle_gamma   90.00
#
_symmetry.space_group_name_H-M   'P 1'
#
loop_
_entity.id
_entity.type
_entity.pdbx_description
1 polymer ?
#
loop_
_entity_poly.entity_id
_entity_poly.type
_entity_poly.pdbx_seq_one_letter_code
_entity_poly.pdbx_strand_id
1 'polypeptide(L)'
;MEAWSSLVAAVLSGVLLAAVIFYVWGRRVERRAADTSQRLVLAAKEELMSVRENLHKSLDDKLAGVDHRERELRKTEQQLQERARALDKRTQEISTRLEQVAGLSAQDAKMELIHGLENEARDEAAALVRNITEQARKNADREAKKIIALAIQRIAAEQTAESSVSAVLLPSDEMKGRIIGREGRNIRAFEAATGVDVIIDDTPDTVVVSCFEPVRREIGRLALERLIADGRIHPGRIEEIVKKAKADVDASIV
;
A
#
# COMPACT_ATOMS: atom_id res chain seq x y z
N MET A 1 -107.53 93.04 -47.50
CA MET A 1 -106.07 92.77 -47.52
C MET A 1 -105.40 92.83 -46.13
N GLU A 2 -106.07 93.32 -45.07
CA GLU A 2 -105.42 93.48 -43.75
C GLU A 2 -105.26 92.18 -42.92
N ALA A 3 -106.18 91.20 -43.02
CA ALA A 3 -106.16 90.00 -42.18
C ALA A 3 -105.01 88.99 -42.45
N TRP A 4 -104.43 89.00 -43.65
CA TRP A 4 -103.30 88.12 -44.00
C TRP A 4 -101.94 88.70 -43.55
N SER A 5 -101.84 90.03 -43.44
CA SER A 5 -100.62 90.72 -43.01
C SER A 5 -100.31 90.53 -41.52
N SER A 6 -101.34 90.51 -40.66
CA SER A 6 -101.20 90.27 -39.22
C SER A 6 -100.83 88.82 -38.89
N LEU A 7 -101.33 87.85 -39.67
CA LEU A 7 -101.06 86.42 -39.50
C LEU A 7 -99.61 86.08 -39.91
N VAL A 8 -99.12 86.64 -41.01
CA VAL A 8 -97.71 86.50 -41.45
C VAL A 8 -96.75 87.19 -40.49
N ALA A 9 -97.11 88.37 -39.96
CA ALA A 9 -96.30 89.06 -38.94
C ALA A 9 -96.22 88.27 -37.62
N ALA A 10 -97.32 87.65 -37.18
CA ALA A 10 -97.34 86.81 -35.98
C ALA A 10 -96.45 85.56 -36.14
N VAL A 11 -96.52 84.87 -37.28
CA VAL A 11 -95.67 83.70 -37.56
C VAL A 11 -94.19 84.08 -37.65
N LEU A 12 -93.85 85.18 -38.35
CA LEU A 12 -92.48 85.68 -38.43
C LEU A 12 -91.93 86.10 -37.05
N SER A 13 -92.75 86.73 -36.22
CA SER A 13 -92.36 87.11 -34.86
C SER A 13 -92.12 85.89 -33.96
N GLY A 14 -92.95 84.84 -34.09
CA GLY A 14 -92.78 83.57 -33.38
C GLY A 14 -91.51 82.80 -33.79
N VAL A 15 -91.19 82.80 -35.09
CA VAL A 15 -89.96 82.16 -35.61
C VAL A 15 -88.71 82.92 -35.15
N LEU A 16 -88.73 84.26 -35.17
CA LEU A 16 -87.64 85.08 -34.63
C LEU A 16 -87.46 84.84 -33.13
N LEU A 17 -88.55 84.75 -32.37
CA LEU A 17 -88.48 84.47 -30.93
C LEU A 17 -87.90 83.07 -30.67
N ALA A 18 -88.30 82.06 -31.44
CA ALA A 18 -87.78 80.71 -31.35
C ALA A 18 -86.28 80.62 -31.73
N ALA A 19 -85.85 81.34 -32.76
CA ALA A 19 -84.44 81.41 -33.16
C ALA A 19 -83.57 82.10 -32.09
N VAL A 20 -84.06 83.18 -31.48
CA VAL A 20 -83.37 83.86 -30.37
C VAL A 20 -83.32 82.95 -29.14
N ILE A 21 -84.41 82.25 -28.81
CA ILE A 21 -84.44 81.28 -27.70
C ILE A 21 -83.46 80.13 -27.98
N PHE A 22 -83.43 79.58 -29.19
CA PHE A 22 -82.51 78.51 -29.57
C PHE A 22 -81.05 78.97 -29.56
N TYR A 23 -80.75 80.17 -30.06
CA TYR A 23 -79.42 80.76 -30.00
C TYR A 23 -78.97 81.02 -28.56
N VAL A 24 -79.83 81.60 -27.73
CA VAL A 24 -79.53 81.83 -26.30
C VAL A 24 -79.40 80.52 -25.55
N TRP A 25 -80.21 79.50 -25.88
CA TRP A 25 -80.13 78.18 -25.29
C TRP A 25 -78.86 77.44 -25.71
N GLY A 26 -78.51 77.43 -27.00
CA GLY A 26 -77.26 76.88 -27.52
C GLY A 26 -76.03 77.54 -26.90
N ARG A 27 -76.01 78.88 -26.82
CA ARG A 27 -74.93 79.64 -26.17
C ARG A 27 -74.87 79.41 -24.66
N ARG A 28 -76.01 79.13 -24.01
CA ARG A 28 -76.09 78.76 -22.58
C ARG A 28 -75.63 77.31 -22.36
N VAL A 29 -75.87 76.40 -23.30
CA VAL A 29 -75.38 75.01 -23.27
C VAL A 29 -73.86 74.98 -23.51
N GLU A 30 -73.33 75.73 -24.47
CA GLU A 30 -71.88 75.84 -24.71
C GLU A 30 -71.13 76.41 -23.51
N ARG A 31 -71.65 77.47 -22.88
CA ARG A 31 -71.04 78.03 -21.65
C ARG A 31 -71.07 77.01 -20.51
N ARG A 32 -72.18 76.28 -20.34
CA ARG A 32 -72.25 75.20 -19.33
C ARG A 32 -71.27 74.08 -19.64
N ALA A 33 -71.11 73.68 -20.91
CA ALA A 33 -70.17 72.66 -21.34
C ALA A 33 -68.69 73.08 -21.12
N ALA A 34 -68.38 74.36 -21.36
CA ALA A 34 -67.07 74.95 -21.09
C ALA A 34 -66.78 75.00 -19.58
N ASP A 35 -67.73 75.46 -18.77
CA ASP A 35 -67.60 75.49 -17.30
C ASP A 35 -67.45 74.08 -16.72
N THR A 36 -68.21 73.09 -17.21
CA THR A 36 -68.05 71.69 -16.78
C THR A 36 -66.70 71.13 -17.18
N SER A 37 -66.22 71.43 -18.39
CA SER A 37 -64.90 70.97 -18.85
C SER A 37 -63.78 71.59 -18.01
N GLN A 38 -63.86 72.88 -17.68
CA GLN A 38 -62.88 73.53 -16.81
C GLN A 38 -62.87 72.95 -15.40
N ARG A 39 -64.04 72.65 -14.83
CA ARG A 39 -64.15 72.01 -13.51
C ARG A 39 -63.54 70.60 -13.51
N LEU A 40 -63.76 69.82 -14.56
CA LEU A 40 -63.18 68.48 -14.71
C LEU A 40 -61.65 68.54 -14.81
N VAL A 41 -61.11 69.49 -15.60
CA VAL A 41 -59.65 69.67 -15.71
C VAL A 41 -59.04 70.12 -14.38
N LEU A 42 -59.70 71.01 -13.65
CA LEU A 42 -59.24 71.46 -12.34
C LEU A 42 -59.24 70.31 -11.32
N ALA A 43 -60.33 69.53 -11.27
CA ALA A 43 -60.45 68.36 -10.41
C ALA A 43 -59.37 67.31 -10.73
N ALA A 44 -59.15 67.00 -12.01
CA ALA A 44 -58.10 66.07 -12.43
C ALA A 44 -56.69 66.57 -12.08
N LYS A 45 -56.46 67.90 -12.15
CA LYS A 45 -55.19 68.51 -11.74
C LYS A 45 -55.00 68.44 -10.23
N GLU A 46 -56.04 68.66 -9.43
CA GLU A 46 -56.00 68.53 -7.97
C GLU A 46 -55.73 67.07 -7.55
N GLU A 47 -56.41 66.10 -8.16
CA GLU A 47 -56.14 64.67 -7.94
C GLU A 47 -54.69 64.32 -8.29
N LEU A 48 -54.19 64.73 -9.46
CA LEU A 48 -52.80 64.48 -9.85
C LEU A 48 -51.79 65.12 -8.90
N MET A 49 -52.07 66.33 -8.41
CA MET A 49 -51.22 66.99 -7.42
C MET A 49 -51.20 66.23 -6.10
N SER A 50 -52.36 65.77 -5.60
CA SER A 50 -52.44 64.97 -4.37
C SER A 50 -51.72 63.61 -4.50
N VAL A 51 -51.87 62.92 -5.65
CA VAL A 51 -51.15 61.68 -5.93
C VAL A 51 -49.65 61.92 -5.98
N ARG A 52 -49.21 63.00 -6.62
CA ARG A 52 -47.80 63.39 -6.69
C ARG A 52 -47.24 63.70 -5.30
N GLU A 53 -47.97 64.43 -4.47
CA GLU A 53 -47.55 64.77 -3.11
C GLU A 53 -47.44 63.52 -2.22
N ASN A 54 -48.41 62.62 -2.28
CA ASN A 54 -48.38 61.34 -1.57
C ASN A 54 -47.20 60.46 -2.03
N LEU A 55 -46.90 60.47 -3.33
CA LEU A 55 -45.75 59.75 -3.87
C LEU A 55 -44.43 60.37 -3.37
N HIS A 56 -44.29 61.69 -3.35
CA HIS A 56 -43.09 62.36 -2.82
C HIS A 56 -42.91 62.03 -1.33
N LYS A 57 -43.95 62.14 -0.52
CA LYS A 57 -43.90 61.77 0.91
C LYS A 57 -43.49 60.30 1.09
N SER A 58 -44.06 59.39 0.32
CA SER A 58 -43.69 57.96 0.39
C SER A 58 -42.24 57.70 -0.05
N LEU A 59 -41.73 58.45 -1.03
CA LEU A 59 -40.32 58.36 -1.44
C LEU A 59 -39.39 58.91 -0.37
N ASP A 60 -39.72 60.04 0.23
CA ASP A 60 -38.93 60.66 1.30
C ASP A 60 -38.87 59.74 2.53
N ASP A 61 -39.99 59.12 2.93
CA ASP A 61 -40.03 58.14 4.01
C ASP A 61 -39.17 56.91 3.71
N LYS A 62 -39.20 56.41 2.46
CA LYS A 62 -38.36 55.29 2.02
C LYS A 62 -36.89 55.67 2.01
N LEU A 63 -36.52 56.85 1.53
CA LEU A 63 -35.15 57.35 1.52
C LEU A 63 -34.62 57.49 2.95
N ALA A 64 -35.40 58.09 3.86
CA ALA A 64 -35.05 58.18 5.27
C ALA A 64 -34.86 56.80 5.92
N GLY A 65 -35.71 55.83 5.56
CA GLY A 65 -35.60 54.44 6.01
C GLY A 65 -34.34 53.74 5.49
N VAL A 66 -33.95 53.97 4.23
CA VAL A 66 -32.71 53.45 3.63
C VAL A 66 -31.49 54.08 4.30
N ASP A 67 -31.47 55.39 4.46
CA ASP A 67 -30.39 56.13 5.13
C ASP A 67 -30.18 55.66 6.57
N HIS A 68 -31.26 55.40 7.30
CA HIS A 68 -31.16 54.88 8.65
C HIS A 68 -30.56 53.47 8.68
N ARG A 69 -31.01 52.58 7.79
CA ARG A 69 -30.46 51.22 7.67
C ARG A 69 -28.99 51.25 7.26
N GLU A 70 -28.60 52.13 6.34
CA GLU A 70 -27.21 52.25 5.91
C GLU A 70 -26.30 52.68 7.07
N ARG A 71 -26.74 53.64 7.89
CA ARG A 71 -26.00 54.05 9.10
C ARG A 71 -25.85 52.92 10.11
N GLU A 72 -26.92 52.17 10.38
CA GLU A 72 -26.87 51.02 11.31
C GLU A 72 -25.99 49.89 10.78
N LEU A 73 -26.04 49.60 9.47
CA LEU A 73 -25.17 48.61 8.83
C LEU A 73 -23.71 49.02 8.92
N ARG A 74 -23.36 50.25 8.57
CA ARG A 74 -21.97 50.76 8.68
C ARG A 74 -21.44 50.68 10.11
N LYS A 75 -22.27 51.01 11.10
CA LYS A 75 -21.90 50.89 12.52
C LYS A 75 -21.66 49.43 12.91
N THR A 76 -22.52 48.52 12.46
CA THR A 76 -22.38 47.09 12.73
C THR A 76 -21.13 46.52 12.06
N GLU A 77 -20.84 46.90 10.82
CA GLU A 77 -19.63 46.50 10.10
C GLU A 77 -18.37 46.95 10.82
N GLN A 78 -18.32 48.20 11.29
CA GLN A 78 -17.19 48.70 12.08
C GLN A 78 -17.00 47.89 13.36
N GLN A 79 -18.07 47.63 14.11
CA GLN A 79 -18.01 46.82 15.33
C GLN A 79 -17.55 45.38 15.07
N LEU A 80 -18.02 44.77 13.98
CA LEU A 80 -17.58 43.44 13.58
C LEU A 80 -16.10 43.41 13.21
N GLN A 81 -15.63 44.42 12.48
CA GLN A 81 -14.23 44.53 12.10
C GLN A 81 -13.31 44.72 13.32
N GLU A 82 -13.72 45.54 14.29
CA GLU A 82 -12.99 45.71 15.54
C GLU A 82 -12.95 44.41 16.36
N ARG A 83 -14.07 43.69 16.46
CA ARG A 83 -14.15 42.40 17.16
C ARG A 83 -13.27 41.35 16.47
N ALA A 84 -13.28 41.27 15.15
CA ALA A 84 -12.43 40.34 14.40
C ALA A 84 -10.94 40.58 14.71
N ARG A 85 -10.49 41.83 14.61
CA ARG A 85 -9.10 42.20 14.94
C ARG A 85 -8.73 41.86 16.40
N ALA A 86 -9.65 42.07 17.33
CA ALA A 86 -9.43 41.74 18.74
C ALA A 86 -9.33 40.22 18.97
N LEU A 87 -10.12 39.41 18.25
CA LEU A 87 -10.06 37.95 18.30
C LEU A 87 -8.76 37.42 17.70
N ASP A 88 -8.32 37.95 16.56
CA ASP A 88 -7.05 37.56 15.94
C ASP A 88 -5.88 37.84 16.89
N LYS A 89 -5.87 39.03 17.51
CA LYS A 89 -4.84 39.40 18.48
C LYS A 89 -4.84 38.46 19.71
N ARG A 90 -6.01 38.16 20.28
CA ARG A 90 -6.12 37.22 21.41
C ARG A 90 -5.67 35.82 21.04
N THR A 91 -6.00 35.36 19.83
CA THR A 91 -5.59 34.04 19.33
C THR A 91 -4.08 33.96 19.22
N GLN A 92 -3.44 35.00 18.69
CA GLN A 92 -1.99 35.10 18.63
C GLN A 92 -1.36 35.11 20.03
N GLU A 93 -1.89 35.91 20.95
CA GLU A 93 -1.40 35.98 22.34
C GLU A 93 -1.53 34.63 23.07
N ILE A 94 -2.63 33.90 22.86
CA ILE A 94 -2.82 32.56 23.42
C ILE A 94 -1.82 31.59 22.81
N SER A 95 -1.60 31.60 21.49
CA SER A 95 -0.59 30.76 20.83
C SER A 95 0.79 31.00 21.41
N THR A 96 1.22 32.27 21.50
CA THR A 96 2.54 32.62 22.04
C THR A 96 2.68 32.24 23.51
N ARG A 97 1.63 32.39 24.34
CA ARG A 97 1.67 31.93 25.73
C ARG A 97 1.73 30.42 25.84
N LEU A 98 1.00 29.68 24.99
CA LEU A 98 1.08 28.22 24.96
C LEU A 98 2.47 27.75 24.54
N GLU A 99 3.09 28.39 23.54
CA GLU A 99 4.48 28.15 23.14
C GLU A 99 5.46 28.42 24.31
N GLN A 100 5.26 29.51 25.05
CA GLN A 100 6.09 29.83 26.23
C GLN A 100 5.91 28.83 27.38
N VAL A 101 4.68 28.40 27.67
CA VAL A 101 4.38 27.45 28.76
C VAL A 101 4.84 26.03 28.40
N ALA A 102 4.69 25.63 27.14
CA ALA A 102 5.15 24.33 26.65
C ALA A 102 6.68 24.25 26.49
N GLY A 103 7.37 25.40 26.42
CA GLY A 103 8.82 25.45 26.21
C GLY A 103 9.26 25.00 24.81
N LEU A 104 8.31 24.78 23.91
CA LEU A 104 8.49 24.29 22.54
C LEU A 104 7.54 25.06 21.63
N SER A 105 8.01 25.43 20.43
CA SER A 105 7.10 25.97 19.42
C SER A 105 6.17 24.86 18.89
N ALA A 106 5.02 25.22 18.33
CA ALA A 106 4.12 24.25 17.71
C ALA A 106 4.79 23.45 16.57
N GLN A 107 5.77 24.06 15.88
CA GLN A 107 6.57 23.39 14.85
C GLN A 107 7.55 22.39 15.47
N ASP A 108 8.22 22.76 16.56
CA ASP A 108 9.17 21.89 17.25
C ASP A 108 8.48 20.67 17.85
N ALA A 109 7.33 20.87 18.51
CA ALA A 109 6.52 19.77 19.04
C ALA A 109 6.07 18.79 17.95
N LYS A 110 5.71 19.32 16.76
CA LYS A 110 5.36 18.49 15.61
C LYS A 110 6.57 17.71 15.08
N MET A 111 7.74 18.34 14.98
CA MET A 111 8.96 17.67 14.53
C MET A 111 9.39 16.57 15.50
N GLU A 112 9.32 16.82 16.80
CA GLU A 112 9.68 15.85 17.83
C GLU A 112 8.74 14.65 17.83
N LEU A 113 7.43 14.87 17.66
CA LEU A 113 6.45 13.80 17.50
C LEU A 113 6.75 12.94 16.24
N ILE A 114 7.05 13.59 15.11
CA ILE A 114 7.39 12.88 13.87
C ILE A 114 8.66 12.05 14.05
N HIS A 115 9.70 12.62 14.67
CA HIS A 115 10.93 11.89 14.94
C HIS A 115 10.74 10.73 15.91
N GLY A 116 9.90 10.88 16.94
CA GLY A 116 9.54 9.80 17.85
C GLY A 116 8.88 8.64 17.11
N LEU A 117 7.86 8.94 16.29
CA LEU A 117 7.17 7.93 15.48
C LEU A 117 8.09 7.25 14.47
N GLU A 118 9.02 8.00 13.85
CA GLU A 118 9.98 7.43 12.92
C GLU A 118 10.93 6.45 13.62
N ASN A 119 11.42 6.79 14.82
CA ASN A 119 12.29 5.91 15.59
C ASN A 119 11.56 4.64 16.04
N GLU A 120 10.32 4.77 16.54
CA GLU A 120 9.50 3.62 16.93
C GLU A 120 9.25 2.68 15.74
N ALA A 121 8.87 3.22 14.58
CA ALA A 121 8.68 2.43 13.36
C ALA A 121 9.96 1.71 12.91
N ARG A 122 11.13 2.35 13.05
CA ARG A 122 12.42 1.74 12.73
C ARG A 122 12.77 0.58 13.68
N ASP A 123 12.51 0.75 14.97
CA ASP A 123 12.76 -0.29 15.98
C ASP A 123 11.86 -1.50 15.78
N GLU A 124 10.56 -1.28 15.51
CA GLU A 124 9.62 -2.35 15.18
C GLU A 124 10.02 -3.09 13.91
N ALA A 125 10.40 -2.37 12.85
CA ALA A 125 10.87 -2.96 11.60
C ALA A 125 12.14 -3.80 11.83
N ALA A 126 13.09 -3.31 12.63
CA ALA A 126 14.30 -4.05 12.96
C ALA A 126 14.00 -5.35 13.72
N ALA A 127 13.08 -5.31 14.69
CA ALA A 127 12.63 -6.49 15.42
C ALA A 127 11.96 -7.51 14.48
N LEU A 128 11.09 -7.06 13.58
CA LEU A 128 10.42 -7.90 12.59
C LEU A 128 11.44 -8.59 11.66
N VAL A 129 12.41 -7.83 11.14
CA VAL A 129 13.46 -8.37 10.25
C VAL A 129 14.30 -9.42 10.98
N ARG A 130 14.66 -9.19 12.25
CA ARG A 130 15.40 -10.19 13.05
C ARG A 130 14.60 -11.48 13.20
N ASN A 131 13.31 -11.39 13.54
CA ASN A 131 12.44 -12.55 13.69
C ASN A 131 12.30 -13.34 12.39
N ILE A 132 12.06 -12.67 11.26
CA ILE A 132 11.98 -13.30 9.93
C ILE A 132 13.29 -14.01 9.60
N THR A 133 14.43 -13.36 9.84
CA THR A 133 15.75 -13.91 9.54
C THR A 133 16.04 -15.16 10.39
N GLU A 134 15.70 -15.13 11.68
CA GLU A 134 15.90 -16.28 12.57
C GLU A 134 15.02 -17.47 12.15
N GLN A 135 13.75 -17.21 11.81
CA GLN A 135 12.85 -18.24 11.32
C GLN A 135 13.32 -18.84 10.00
N ALA A 136 13.79 -18.00 9.07
CA ALA A 136 14.37 -18.44 7.81
C ALA A 136 15.60 -19.34 8.04
N ARG A 137 16.51 -18.97 8.96
CA ARG A 137 17.66 -19.80 9.33
C ARG A 137 17.25 -21.15 9.91
N LYS A 138 16.30 -21.18 10.84
CA LYS A 138 15.79 -22.43 11.44
C LYS A 138 15.16 -23.35 10.39
N ASN A 139 14.37 -22.78 9.47
CA ASN A 139 13.76 -23.54 8.39
C ASN A 139 14.81 -24.07 7.40
N ALA A 140 15.81 -23.24 7.05
CA ALA A 140 16.90 -23.63 6.18
C ALA A 140 17.74 -24.78 6.78
N ASP A 141 18.09 -24.70 8.07
CA ASP A 141 18.82 -25.78 8.76
C ASP A 141 18.03 -27.10 8.78
N ARG A 142 16.72 -27.02 9.06
CA ARG A 142 15.84 -28.19 9.03
C ARG A 142 15.78 -28.83 7.65
N GLU A 143 15.60 -28.03 6.60
CA GLU A 143 15.50 -28.53 5.23
C GLU A 143 16.85 -29.07 4.73
N ALA A 144 17.95 -28.41 5.08
CA ALA A 144 19.30 -28.89 4.77
C ALA A 144 19.55 -30.27 5.39
N LYS A 145 19.25 -30.44 6.69
CA LYS A 145 19.37 -31.73 7.38
C LYS A 145 18.52 -32.82 6.72
N LYS A 146 17.29 -32.49 6.33
CA LYS A 146 16.39 -33.41 5.63
C LYS A 146 16.95 -33.82 4.26
N ILE A 147 17.47 -32.87 3.48
CA ILE A 147 18.09 -33.15 2.17
C ILE A 147 19.30 -34.06 2.34
N ILE A 148 20.18 -33.77 3.30
CA ILE A 148 21.35 -34.61 3.59
C ILE A 148 20.92 -36.01 4.01
N ALA A 149 19.94 -36.13 4.91
CA ALA A 149 19.43 -37.43 5.33
C ALA A 149 18.86 -38.24 4.15
N LEU A 150 18.09 -37.61 3.27
CA LEU A 150 17.56 -38.23 2.06
C LEU A 150 18.65 -38.64 1.08
N ALA A 151 19.68 -37.81 0.90
CA ALA A 151 20.82 -38.11 0.05
C ALA A 151 21.58 -39.33 0.58
N ILE A 152 21.86 -39.38 1.89
CA ILE A 152 22.48 -40.52 2.54
C ILE A 152 21.62 -41.77 2.36
N GLN A 153 20.31 -41.70 2.62
CA GLN A 153 19.41 -42.85 2.46
C GLN A 153 19.38 -43.40 1.03
N ARG A 154 19.48 -42.53 0.02
CA ARG A 154 19.47 -42.95 -1.40
C ARG A 154 20.81 -43.54 -1.84
N ILE A 155 21.92 -42.94 -1.42
CA ILE A 155 23.26 -43.32 -1.90
C ILE A 155 23.85 -44.48 -1.07
N ALA A 156 23.50 -44.57 0.21
CA ALA A 156 24.11 -45.53 1.14
C ALA A 156 24.03 -46.97 0.62
N ALA A 157 22.87 -47.40 0.13
CA ALA A 157 22.68 -48.77 -0.36
C ALA A 157 23.58 -49.09 -1.56
N GLU A 158 23.65 -48.19 -2.55
CA GLU A 158 24.44 -48.34 -3.77
C GLU A 158 25.95 -48.32 -3.46
N GLN A 159 26.40 -47.37 -2.62
CA GLN A 159 27.79 -47.30 -2.19
C GLN A 159 28.21 -48.48 -1.29
N THR A 160 27.37 -48.98 -0.38
CA THR A 160 27.73 -50.18 0.40
C THR A 160 27.87 -51.43 -0.46
N ALA A 161 27.10 -51.55 -1.55
CA ALA A 161 27.24 -52.69 -2.46
C ALA A 161 28.56 -52.61 -3.26
N GLU A 162 28.86 -51.46 -3.87
CA GLU A 162 30.09 -51.26 -4.66
C GLU A 162 31.36 -51.22 -3.79
N SER A 163 31.25 -50.72 -2.56
CA SER A 163 32.35 -50.62 -1.60
C SER A 163 32.38 -51.75 -0.58
N SER A 164 31.85 -52.93 -0.84
CA SER A 164 31.99 -54.08 0.10
C SER A 164 32.96 -55.14 -0.38
N VAL A 165 33.29 -55.18 -1.67
CA VAL A 165 34.09 -56.25 -2.28
C VAL A 165 35.20 -55.69 -3.18
N SER A 166 36.35 -56.36 -3.21
CA SER A 166 37.47 -56.06 -4.09
C SER A 166 38.10 -57.35 -4.58
N ALA A 167 38.15 -57.53 -5.90
CA ALA A 167 38.74 -58.70 -6.53
C ALA A 167 40.25 -58.52 -6.68
N VAL A 168 41.02 -59.56 -6.32
CA VAL A 168 42.46 -59.65 -6.52
C VAL A 168 42.75 -60.81 -7.46
N LEU A 169 43.48 -60.51 -8.54
CA LEU A 169 43.89 -61.49 -9.54
C LEU A 169 45.08 -62.30 -9.02
N LEU A 170 45.03 -63.62 -9.21
CA LEU A 170 46.08 -64.55 -8.88
C LEU A 170 46.87 -64.93 -10.14
N PRO A 171 48.19 -65.14 -10.03
CA PRO A 171 49.02 -65.58 -11.15
C PRO A 171 48.86 -67.07 -11.48
N SER A 172 48.32 -67.88 -10.56
CA SER A 172 48.02 -69.30 -10.75
C SER A 172 47.17 -69.88 -9.62
N ASP A 173 46.51 -71.00 -9.87
CA ASP A 173 45.80 -71.78 -8.84
C ASP A 173 46.75 -72.35 -7.75
N GLU A 174 48.04 -72.53 -8.05
CA GLU A 174 49.03 -72.89 -7.01
C GLU A 174 49.14 -71.78 -5.95
N MET A 175 49.05 -70.51 -6.37
CA MET A 175 49.02 -69.37 -5.45
C MET A 175 47.75 -69.38 -4.59
N LYS A 176 46.60 -69.76 -5.16
CA LYS A 176 45.33 -69.93 -4.44
C LYS A 176 45.49 -70.94 -3.29
N GLY A 177 46.15 -72.07 -3.56
CA GLY A 177 46.47 -73.08 -2.53
C GLY A 177 47.39 -72.57 -1.42
N ARG A 178 48.39 -71.74 -1.74
CA ARG A 178 49.30 -71.12 -0.76
C ARG A 178 48.61 -70.06 0.11
N ILE A 179 47.68 -69.30 -0.46
CA ILE A 179 46.86 -68.31 0.26
C ILE A 179 45.97 -68.99 1.29
N ILE A 180 45.34 -70.12 0.94
CA ILE A 180 44.53 -70.92 1.88
C ILE A 180 45.45 -71.51 2.97
N GLY A 181 46.53 -72.16 2.57
CA GLY A 181 47.42 -72.91 3.46
C GLY A 181 46.80 -74.21 3.96
N ARG A 182 47.60 -75.05 4.63
CA ARG A 182 47.11 -76.33 5.21
C ARG A 182 46.04 -76.01 6.26
N GLU A 183 44.84 -76.60 6.10
CA GLU A 183 43.67 -76.41 6.96
C GLU A 183 43.16 -74.94 7.04
N GLY A 184 43.48 -74.10 6.05
CA GLY A 184 43.06 -72.70 6.07
C GLY A 184 43.86 -71.83 7.05
N ARG A 185 45.03 -72.29 7.52
CA ARG A 185 45.84 -71.56 8.50
C ARG A 185 46.27 -70.17 8.01
N ASN A 186 46.60 -70.04 6.73
CA ASN A 186 47.11 -68.79 6.19
C ASN A 186 45.98 -67.77 5.97
N ILE A 187 44.86 -68.22 5.37
CA ILE A 187 43.70 -67.35 5.17
C ILE A 187 43.13 -66.85 6.50
N ARG A 188 42.99 -67.71 7.53
CA ARG A 188 42.53 -67.28 8.86
C ARG A 188 43.47 -66.29 9.54
N ALA A 189 44.79 -66.49 9.39
CA ALA A 189 45.78 -65.55 9.92
C ALA A 189 45.69 -64.20 9.20
N PHE A 190 45.43 -64.20 7.89
CA PHE A 190 45.21 -63.00 7.10
C PHE A 190 43.94 -62.26 7.48
N GLU A 191 42.82 -62.96 7.58
CA GLU A 191 41.53 -62.40 8.03
C GLU A 191 41.65 -61.82 9.45
N ALA A 192 42.33 -62.52 10.36
CA ALA A 192 42.56 -62.03 11.72
C ALA A 192 43.45 -60.78 11.77
N ALA A 193 44.48 -60.70 10.92
CA ALA A 193 45.41 -59.58 10.89
C ALA A 193 44.82 -58.32 10.23
N THR A 194 43.97 -58.50 9.21
CA THR A 194 43.38 -57.39 8.43
C THR A 194 41.98 -57.01 8.87
N GLY A 195 41.23 -57.94 9.48
CA GLY A 195 39.83 -57.76 9.82
C GLY A 195 38.90 -57.72 8.60
N VAL A 196 39.30 -58.37 7.50
CA VAL A 196 38.50 -58.56 6.28
C VAL A 196 38.13 -60.04 6.14
N ASP A 197 37.10 -60.35 5.38
CA ASP A 197 36.73 -61.71 5.00
C ASP A 197 37.27 -62.00 3.60
N VAL A 198 37.89 -63.16 3.39
CA VAL A 198 38.44 -63.55 2.09
C VAL A 198 37.61 -64.68 1.51
N ILE A 199 36.87 -64.39 0.44
CA ILE A 199 35.99 -65.34 -0.22
C ILE A 199 36.73 -65.98 -1.38
N ILE A 200 36.77 -67.32 -1.33
CA ILE A 200 37.35 -68.16 -2.37
C ILE A 200 36.21 -68.92 -3.02
N ASP A 201 35.98 -68.64 -4.31
CA ASP A 201 34.89 -69.25 -5.10
C ASP A 201 35.46 -70.09 -6.26
N ASP A 202 34.59 -70.71 -7.05
CA ASP A 202 34.90 -71.54 -8.23
C ASP A 202 35.44 -70.72 -9.42
N THR A 203 35.55 -69.40 -9.27
CA THR A 203 36.20 -68.54 -10.28
C THR A 203 37.72 -68.82 -10.31
N PRO A 204 38.28 -69.19 -11.48
CA PRO A 204 39.71 -69.43 -11.61
C PRO A 204 40.51 -68.12 -11.46
N ASP A 205 41.72 -68.23 -10.94
CA ASP A 205 42.70 -67.14 -10.86
C ASP A 205 42.22 -65.85 -10.15
N THR A 206 41.17 -65.90 -9.31
CA THR A 206 40.64 -64.71 -8.60
C THR A 206 40.25 -65.04 -7.16
N VAL A 207 40.52 -64.10 -6.25
CA VAL A 207 40.05 -64.13 -4.85
C VAL A 207 39.35 -62.81 -4.53
N VAL A 208 38.26 -62.87 -3.77
CA VAL A 208 37.49 -61.69 -3.41
C VAL A 208 37.74 -61.32 -1.95
N VAL A 209 38.19 -60.09 -1.73
CA VAL A 209 38.33 -59.50 -0.39
C VAL A 209 37.04 -58.74 -0.09
N SER A 210 36.34 -59.15 0.96
CA SER A 210 35.08 -58.56 1.42
C SER A 210 35.27 -57.84 2.76
N CYS A 211 34.89 -56.58 2.83
CA CYS A 211 34.85 -55.82 4.09
C CYS A 211 33.99 -54.57 3.93
N PHE A 212 33.20 -54.26 4.97
CA PHE A 212 32.33 -53.08 5.02
C PHE A 212 33.11 -51.76 5.20
N GLU A 213 34.32 -51.81 5.75
CA GLU A 213 35.15 -50.62 5.97
C GLU A 213 36.11 -50.43 4.79
N PRO A 214 36.01 -49.34 4.00
CA PRO A 214 36.78 -49.16 2.77
C PRO A 214 38.28 -49.11 3.00
N VAL A 215 38.71 -48.50 4.11
CA VAL A 215 40.12 -48.43 4.50
C VAL A 215 40.68 -49.83 4.80
N ARG A 216 39.94 -50.66 5.55
CA ARG A 216 40.37 -52.03 5.84
C ARG A 216 40.37 -52.92 4.60
N ARG A 217 39.38 -52.78 3.74
CA ARG A 217 39.34 -53.50 2.46
C ARG A 217 40.55 -53.18 1.59
N GLU A 218 40.92 -51.91 1.52
CA GLU A 218 42.08 -51.47 0.73
C GLU A 218 43.40 -51.96 1.33
N ILE A 219 43.53 -51.94 2.67
CA ILE A 219 44.67 -52.57 3.37
C ILE A 219 44.74 -54.07 3.05
N GLY A 220 43.60 -54.76 3.07
CA GLY A 220 43.50 -56.19 2.71
C GLY A 220 43.91 -56.45 1.26
N ARG A 221 43.35 -55.69 0.30
CA ARG A 221 43.68 -55.80 -1.12
C ARG A 221 45.18 -55.61 -1.37
N LEU A 222 45.75 -54.53 -0.84
CA LEU A 222 47.17 -54.18 -1.01
C LEU A 222 48.09 -55.20 -0.31
N ALA A 223 47.72 -55.67 0.88
CA ALA A 223 48.47 -56.69 1.59
C ALA A 223 48.48 -58.03 0.81
N LEU A 224 47.34 -58.42 0.23
CA LEU A 224 47.23 -59.63 -0.56
C LEU A 224 48.06 -59.55 -1.86
N GLU A 225 48.00 -58.44 -2.59
CA GLU A 225 48.83 -58.20 -3.77
C GLU A 225 50.33 -58.28 -3.46
N ARG A 226 50.76 -57.71 -2.34
CA ARG A 226 52.16 -57.77 -1.89
C ARG A 226 52.60 -59.18 -1.49
N LEU A 227 51.73 -59.93 -0.82
CA LEU A 227 52.00 -61.33 -0.46
C LEU A 227 52.10 -62.22 -1.71
N ILE A 228 51.27 -61.97 -2.73
CA ILE A 228 51.34 -62.67 -4.02
C ILE A 228 52.65 -62.36 -4.73
N ALA A 229 53.05 -61.08 -4.78
CA ALA A 229 54.31 -60.66 -5.39
C ALA A 229 55.56 -61.23 -4.68
N ASP A 230 55.50 -61.37 -3.36
CA ASP A 230 56.57 -61.98 -2.53
C ASP A 230 56.58 -63.52 -2.65
N GLY A 231 55.43 -64.14 -2.91
CA GLY A 231 55.28 -65.58 -3.11
C GLY A 231 55.43 -66.44 -1.85
N ARG A 232 55.68 -65.82 -0.69
CA ARG A 232 55.83 -66.45 0.63
C ARG A 232 54.66 -66.10 1.54
N ILE A 233 53.80 -67.08 1.79
CA ILE A 233 52.57 -66.88 2.57
C ILE A 233 52.62 -67.77 3.82
N HIS A 234 52.87 -67.15 4.97
CA HIS A 234 52.80 -67.78 6.29
C HIS A 234 52.45 -66.73 7.36
N PRO A 235 51.93 -67.11 8.54
CA PRO A 235 51.36 -66.16 9.51
C PRO A 235 52.27 -64.98 9.88
N GLY A 236 53.54 -65.24 10.21
CA GLY A 236 54.47 -64.15 10.58
C GLY A 236 54.77 -63.15 9.45
N ARG A 237 54.72 -63.58 8.18
CA ARG A 237 54.93 -62.68 7.04
C ARG A 237 53.68 -61.87 6.72
N ILE A 238 52.51 -62.50 6.89
CA ILE A 238 51.21 -61.85 6.74
C ILE A 238 51.11 -60.64 7.67
N GLU A 239 51.40 -60.80 8.96
CA GLU A 239 51.35 -59.70 9.93
C GLU A 239 52.29 -58.54 9.56
N GLU A 240 53.52 -58.86 9.11
CA GLU A 240 54.50 -57.86 8.69
C GLU A 240 54.01 -57.04 7.47
N ILE A 241 53.51 -57.73 6.44
CA ILE A 241 53.03 -57.09 5.21
C ILE A 241 51.76 -56.27 5.46
N VAL A 242 50.84 -56.77 6.29
CA VAL A 242 49.64 -56.03 6.68
C VAL A 242 49.99 -54.75 7.42
N LYS A 243 50.97 -54.78 8.34
CA LYS A 243 51.45 -53.57 9.03
C LYS A 243 52.04 -52.54 8.08
N LYS A 244 52.79 -52.97 7.06
CA LYS A 244 53.33 -52.09 6.02
C LYS A 244 52.22 -51.52 5.14
N ALA A 245 51.28 -52.36 4.68
CA ALA A 245 50.15 -51.92 3.89
C ALA A 245 49.28 -50.88 4.63
N LYS A 246 49.07 -51.08 5.94
CA LYS A 246 48.37 -50.10 6.78
C LYS A 246 49.06 -48.74 6.81
N ALA A 247 50.38 -48.71 7.01
CA ALA A 247 51.15 -47.46 7.04
C ALA A 247 51.09 -46.71 5.69
N ASP A 248 51.11 -47.44 4.57
CA ASP A 248 51.06 -46.83 3.24
C ASP A 248 49.67 -46.29 2.89
N VAL A 249 48.61 -47.01 3.28
CA VAL A 249 47.23 -46.53 3.11
C VAL A 249 46.99 -45.29 3.97
N ASP A 250 47.41 -45.30 5.24
CA ASP A 250 47.30 -44.13 6.14
C ASP A 250 48.06 -42.89 5.59
N ALA A 251 49.20 -43.08 4.93
CA ALA A 251 49.96 -42.00 4.29
C ALA A 251 49.30 -41.44 3.01
N SER A 252 48.45 -42.24 2.35
CA SER A 252 47.76 -41.84 1.10
C SER A 252 46.42 -41.11 1.31
N ILE A 253 45.90 -41.11 2.54
CA ILE A 253 44.57 -40.55 2.91
C ILE A 253 44.65 -39.04 3.25
N VAL A 254 45.81 -38.39 3.08
CA VAL A 254 46.01 -36.94 3.34
C VAL A 254 45.54 -36.08 2.17
#